data_AF-A0A9D8BSQ1-F1
#
_entry.id   AF-A0A9D8BSQ1-F1
#
_cell.length_a   1.000
_cell.length_b   1.000
_cell.length_c   1.000
_cell.angle_alpha   90.00
_cell.angle_beta   90.00
_cell.angle_gamma   90.00
#
_symmetry.space_group_name_H-M   'P 1'
#
loop_
_entity.id
_entity.type
_entity.pdbx_description
1 polymer ?
#
loop_
_entity_poly.entity_id
_entity_poly.type
_entity_poly.pdbx_seq_one_letter_code
_entity_poly.pdbx_strand_id
1 'polypeptide(L)'
;DACGKNIGANLDPSHLFWQGIDPIVAVRELGKAKAIFHVHMKDTKIDPINTAFTGVLDTKHYGDIQKRAWVFRTVGYGHGAEFWTNFVSTLRAFGYDEYLSIEHEDGLMSINEGFMRAVRFLQGIVLSEKAGAMWWA
;
A
#
# COMPACT_ATOMS: atom_id res chain seq x y z
N ASP A 1 -9.15 -14.99 22.56
CA ASP A 1 -8.98 -16.39 23.02
C ASP A 1 -9.40 -17.44 22.00
N ALA A 2 -10.59 -17.35 21.37
CA ALA A 2 -11.09 -18.39 20.46
C ALA A 2 -10.23 -18.68 19.21
N CYS A 3 -9.45 -17.71 18.71
CA CYS A 3 -8.71 -17.86 17.44
C CYS A 3 -7.18 -17.71 17.58
N GLY A 4 -6.66 -17.50 18.80
CA GLY A 4 -5.24 -17.42 19.10
C GLY A 4 -4.43 -16.55 18.14
N LYS A 5 -3.27 -17.06 17.69
CA LYS A 5 -2.35 -16.40 16.75
C LYS A 5 -2.66 -16.74 15.27
N ASN A 6 -3.84 -17.28 14.99
CA ASN A 6 -4.19 -17.79 13.65
C ASN A 6 -4.96 -16.75 12.82
N ILE A 7 -5.27 -15.58 13.37
CA ILE A 7 -5.88 -14.46 12.65
C ILE A 7 -4.84 -13.38 12.48
N GLY A 8 -4.71 -12.91 11.24
CA GLY A 8 -3.88 -11.77 10.88
C GLY A 8 -4.54 -10.96 9.76
N ALA A 9 -3.92 -9.86 9.41
CA ALA A 9 -4.31 -8.96 8.35
C ALA A 9 -3.61 -9.32 7.03
N ASN A 10 -4.36 -9.22 5.93
CA ASN A 10 -3.80 -8.84 4.65
C ASN A 10 -3.79 -7.30 4.61
N LEU A 11 -2.62 -6.69 4.73
CA LEU A 11 -2.49 -5.25 4.81
C LEU A 11 -2.46 -4.64 3.41
N ASP A 12 -3.50 -3.87 3.09
CA ASP A 12 -3.59 -3.08 1.88
C ASP A 12 -3.62 -1.58 2.24
N PRO A 13 -2.57 -0.80 1.92
CA PRO A 13 -2.51 0.62 2.26
C PRO A 13 -3.48 1.48 1.43
N SER A 14 -3.96 1.00 0.28
CA SER A 14 -4.82 1.78 -0.63
C SER A 14 -6.06 2.33 0.08
N HIS A 15 -6.68 1.52 0.93
CA HIS A 15 -7.87 1.90 1.68
C HIS A 15 -7.58 2.86 2.85
N LEU A 16 -6.38 2.78 3.41
CA LEU A 16 -5.99 3.62 4.55
C LEU A 16 -5.77 5.07 4.12
N PHE A 17 -5.21 5.29 2.92
CA PHE A 17 -4.92 6.63 2.41
C PHE A 17 -6.15 7.54 2.42
N TRP A 18 -7.24 7.11 1.78
CA TRP A 18 -8.43 7.96 1.66
C TRP A 18 -9.21 8.08 2.98
N GLN A 19 -8.98 7.17 3.93
CA GLN A 19 -9.50 7.26 5.30
C GLN A 19 -8.70 8.23 6.18
N GLY A 20 -7.56 8.75 5.69
CA GLY A 20 -6.65 9.59 6.47
C GLY A 20 -5.86 8.80 7.52
N ILE A 21 -5.79 7.47 7.39
CA ILE A 21 -4.99 6.61 8.26
C ILE A 21 -3.60 6.50 7.67
N ASP A 22 -2.57 6.76 8.47
CA ASP A 22 -1.18 6.58 8.06
C ASP A 22 -0.85 5.06 7.95
N PRO A 23 -0.53 4.55 6.75
CA PRO A 23 -0.18 3.14 6.59
C PRO A 23 1.09 2.74 7.33
N ILE A 24 2.03 3.66 7.56
CA ILE A 24 3.25 3.39 8.33
C ILE A 24 2.88 3.09 9.80
N VAL A 25 1.94 3.85 10.37
CA VAL A 25 1.41 3.56 11.71
C VAL A 25 0.73 2.20 11.74
N ALA A 26 -0.09 1.88 10.73
CA ALA A 26 -0.74 0.57 10.64
C ALA A 26 0.27 -0.59 10.60
N VAL A 27 1.35 -0.47 9.80
CA VAL A 27 2.44 -1.46 9.77
C VAL A 27 3.05 -1.64 11.16
N ARG A 28 3.36 -0.54 11.85
CA ARG A 28 4.00 -0.61 13.18
C ARG A 28 3.12 -1.30 14.20
N GLU A 29 1.83 -0.97 14.25
CA GLU A 29 0.90 -1.55 15.21
C GLU A 29 0.61 -3.03 14.92
N LEU A 30 0.33 -3.37 13.66
CA LEU A 30 0.10 -4.77 13.26
C LEU A 30 1.38 -5.62 13.38
N GLY A 31 2.54 -5.05 13.06
CA GLY A 31 3.83 -5.72 13.15
C GLY A 31 4.22 -6.02 14.60
N LYS A 32 4.04 -5.07 15.54
CA LYS A 32 4.20 -5.31 16.99
C LYS A 32 3.32 -6.46 17.47
N ALA A 33 2.09 -6.54 16.95
CA ALA A 33 1.15 -7.61 17.25
C ALA A 33 1.45 -8.94 16.52
N LYS A 34 2.46 -8.97 15.63
CA LYS A 34 2.77 -10.11 14.74
C LYS A 34 1.56 -10.55 13.92
N ALA A 35 0.78 -9.58 13.45
CA ALA A 35 -0.51 -9.79 12.83
C ALA A 35 -0.51 -9.46 11.33
N ILE A 36 0.62 -9.17 10.69
CA ILE A 36 0.70 -8.99 9.23
C ILE A 36 1.02 -10.34 8.59
N PHE A 37 0.06 -10.92 7.87
CA PHE A 37 0.24 -12.23 7.20
C PHE A 37 0.43 -12.07 5.69
N HIS A 38 -0.22 -11.08 5.10
CA HIS A 38 -0.07 -10.73 3.69
C HIS A 38 -0.02 -9.22 3.52
N VAL A 39 0.53 -8.77 2.40
CA VAL A 39 0.56 -7.37 2.00
C VAL A 39 0.14 -7.25 0.55
N HIS A 40 -0.77 -6.33 0.28
CA HIS A 40 -1.11 -5.88 -1.05
C HIS A 40 -0.40 -4.57 -1.37
N MET A 41 0.23 -4.54 -2.52
CA MET A 41 0.84 -3.37 -3.12
C MET A 41 -0.20 -2.78 -4.08
N LYS A 42 -1.00 -1.86 -3.55
CA LYS A 42 -2.05 -1.12 -4.25
C LYS A 42 -2.04 0.33 -3.80
N ASP A 43 -2.28 1.24 -4.73
CA ASP A 43 -2.14 2.68 -4.48
C ASP A 43 -3.50 3.39 -4.53
N THR A 44 -3.53 4.62 -4.03
CA THR A 44 -4.70 5.49 -4.11
C THR A 44 -4.25 6.91 -4.36
N LYS A 45 -4.93 7.59 -5.26
CA LYS A 45 -4.77 9.03 -5.46
C LYS A 45 -6.00 9.75 -4.94
N ILE A 46 -5.78 10.67 -4.01
CA ILE A 46 -6.81 11.58 -3.51
C ILE A 46 -6.86 12.81 -4.41
N ASP A 47 -8.06 13.19 -4.83
CA ASP A 47 -8.32 14.46 -5.51
C ASP A 47 -8.71 15.51 -4.45
N PRO A 48 -7.85 16.50 -4.18
CA PRO A 48 -8.11 17.48 -3.14
C PRO A 48 -9.28 18.42 -3.49
N ILE A 49 -9.57 18.64 -4.76
CA ILE A 49 -10.67 19.52 -5.20
C ILE A 49 -12.00 18.81 -4.95
N ASN A 50 -12.13 17.57 -5.42
CA ASN A 50 -13.35 16.80 -5.23
C ASN A 50 -13.57 16.48 -3.75
N THR A 51 -12.50 16.10 -3.03
CA THR A 51 -12.58 15.80 -1.59
C THR A 51 -13.01 17.03 -0.77
N ALA A 52 -12.55 18.24 -1.12
CA ALA A 52 -12.97 19.46 -0.43
C ALA A 52 -14.48 19.74 -0.57
N PHE A 53 -15.11 19.27 -1.64
CA PHE A 53 -16.54 19.45 -1.88
C PHE A 53 -17.39 18.29 -1.33
N THR A 54 -16.98 17.04 -1.57
CA THR A 54 -17.80 15.86 -1.25
C THR A 54 -17.39 15.13 0.02
N GLY A 55 -16.24 15.45 0.61
CA GLY A 55 -15.57 14.58 1.57
C GLY A 55 -15.07 13.27 0.93
N VAL A 56 -14.62 12.33 1.78
CA VAL A 56 -13.95 11.08 1.35
C VAL A 56 -14.88 9.88 1.19
N LEU A 57 -16.12 9.95 1.71
CA LEU A 57 -17.10 8.87 1.60
C LEU A 57 -17.74 8.87 0.20
N ASP A 58 -16.99 8.34 -0.76
CA ASP A 58 -17.36 8.40 -2.17
C ASP A 58 -18.00 7.11 -2.69
N THR A 59 -19.33 7.15 -2.85
CA THR A 59 -20.16 6.04 -3.34
C THR A 59 -20.39 6.04 -4.86
N LYS A 60 -19.72 6.92 -5.62
CA LYS A 60 -19.86 6.99 -7.08
C LYS A 60 -19.35 5.70 -7.74
N HIS A 61 -19.56 5.54 -9.04
CA HIS A 61 -18.98 4.41 -9.76
C HIS A 61 -17.45 4.58 -9.87
N TYR A 62 -16.66 3.50 -9.84
CA TYR A 62 -15.19 3.59 -9.93
C TYR A 62 -14.70 4.17 -11.26
N GLY A 63 -15.49 4.00 -12.33
CA GLY A 63 -15.23 4.59 -13.64
C GLY A 63 -15.41 6.11 -13.72
N ASP A 64 -16.06 6.74 -12.74
CA ASP A 64 -16.31 8.20 -12.73
C ASP A 64 -15.09 9.00 -12.26
N ILE A 65 -13.90 8.63 -12.73
CA ILE A 65 -12.58 9.07 -12.24
C ILE A 65 -12.50 10.58 -12.00
N GLN A 66 -13.01 11.40 -12.94
CA GLN A 66 -12.95 12.86 -12.85
C GLN A 66 -13.79 13.46 -11.72
N LYS A 67 -14.82 12.76 -11.27
CA LYS A 67 -15.78 13.25 -10.26
C LYS A 67 -15.51 12.66 -8.88
N ARG A 68 -14.59 11.72 -8.76
CA ARG A 68 -14.33 11.02 -7.49
C ARG A 68 -13.41 11.81 -6.57
N ALA A 69 -13.66 11.69 -5.28
CA ALA A 69 -12.78 12.19 -4.22
C ALA A 69 -11.43 11.46 -4.20
N TRP A 70 -11.42 10.19 -4.60
CA TRP A 70 -10.22 9.38 -4.71
C TRP A 70 -10.43 8.23 -5.70
N VAL A 71 -9.31 7.74 -6.24
CA VAL A 71 -9.28 6.59 -7.16
C VAL A 71 -8.16 5.64 -6.80
N PHE A 72 -8.40 4.33 -6.93
CA PHE A 72 -7.34 3.34 -6.88
C PHE A 72 -6.41 3.50 -8.08
N ARG A 73 -5.12 3.29 -7.84
CA ARG A 73 -4.06 3.48 -8.83
C ARG A 73 -3.05 2.35 -8.76
N THR A 74 -2.33 2.18 -9.86
CA THR A 74 -1.10 1.41 -9.91
C THR A 74 -0.07 1.99 -8.94
N VAL A 75 0.65 1.14 -8.20
CA VAL A 75 1.73 1.54 -7.28
C VAL A 75 2.73 2.46 -7.97
N GLY A 76 3.00 3.61 -7.34
CA GLY A 76 3.86 4.66 -7.88
C GLY A 76 3.10 5.79 -8.59
N TYR A 77 1.78 5.65 -8.79
CA TYR A 77 0.93 6.64 -9.45
C TYR A 77 -0.04 7.37 -8.51
N GLY A 78 -0.19 6.91 -7.27
CA GLY A 78 -0.81 7.67 -6.18
C GLY A 78 0.25 8.31 -5.28
N HIS A 79 1.21 7.51 -4.83
CA HIS A 79 2.32 7.92 -3.96
C HIS A 79 3.68 7.59 -4.57
N GLY A 80 4.68 8.42 -4.30
CA GLY A 80 6.03 8.31 -4.87
C GLY A 80 6.93 7.28 -4.20
N ALA A 81 8.13 7.11 -4.76
CA ALA A 81 9.13 6.14 -4.28
C ALA A 81 9.54 6.38 -2.81
N GLU A 82 9.59 7.63 -2.35
CA GLU A 82 9.91 7.96 -0.96
C GLU A 82 8.97 7.25 0.03
N PHE A 83 7.66 7.35 -0.19
CA PHE A 83 6.67 6.68 0.65
C PHE A 83 6.82 5.15 0.55
N TRP A 84 6.90 4.61 -0.66
CA TRP A 84 6.93 3.15 -0.86
C TRP A 84 8.22 2.51 -0.33
N THR A 85 9.36 3.19 -0.43
CA THR A 85 10.62 2.77 0.22
C THR A 85 10.47 2.77 1.73
N ASN A 86 9.86 3.79 2.31
CA ASN A 86 9.61 3.82 3.76
C ASN A 86 8.64 2.70 4.20
N PHE A 87 7.58 2.45 3.43
CA PHE A 87 6.61 1.40 3.73
C PHE A 87 7.24 0.01 3.73
N VAL A 88 7.97 -0.35 2.67
CA VAL A 88 8.67 -1.64 2.56
C VAL A 88 9.76 -1.78 3.62
N SER A 89 10.52 -0.71 3.90
CA SER A 89 11.53 -0.72 4.97
C SER A 89 10.91 -0.91 6.34
N THR A 90 9.75 -0.29 6.59
CA THR A 90 9.02 -0.42 7.86
C THR A 90 8.45 -1.82 8.02
N LEU A 91 7.92 -2.44 6.96
CA LEU A 91 7.47 -3.83 7.00
C LEU A 91 8.60 -4.76 7.48
N ARG A 92 9.77 -4.68 6.83
CA ARG A 92 10.94 -5.48 7.22
C ARG A 92 11.38 -5.20 8.66
N ALA A 93 11.48 -3.92 9.03
CA ALA A 93 11.90 -3.53 10.38
C ALA A 93 10.93 -4.02 11.47
N PHE A 94 9.65 -4.20 11.15
CA PHE A 94 8.62 -4.71 12.06
C PHE A 94 8.31 -6.20 11.85
N GLY A 95 9.21 -6.92 11.17
CA GLY A 95 9.21 -8.39 11.13
C GLY A 95 8.41 -9.02 9.99
N TYR A 96 7.96 -8.24 9.01
CA TYR A 96 7.37 -8.76 7.77
C TYR A 96 8.41 -8.69 6.63
N ASP A 97 8.91 -9.84 6.20
CA ASP A 97 9.95 -9.95 5.15
C ASP A 97 9.62 -11.05 4.13
N GLU A 98 8.33 -11.16 3.81
CA GLU A 98 7.77 -12.21 2.94
C GLU A 98 7.34 -11.63 1.58
N TYR A 99 6.17 -12.02 1.08
CA TYR A 99 5.68 -11.63 -0.24
C TYR A 99 5.04 -10.24 -0.27
N LEU A 100 5.33 -9.48 -1.32
CA LEU A 100 4.61 -8.24 -1.65
C LEU A 100 3.75 -8.51 -2.89
N SER A 101 2.45 -8.72 -2.68
CA SER A 101 1.52 -9.08 -3.77
C SER A 101 1.01 -7.82 -4.46
N ILE A 102 1.09 -7.75 -5.79
CA ILE A 102 0.53 -6.62 -6.54
C ILE A 102 -0.96 -6.85 -6.75
N GLU A 103 -1.79 -5.93 -6.24
CA GLU A 103 -3.21 -5.87 -6.58
C GLU A 103 -3.43 -4.70 -7.55
N HIS A 104 -3.90 -5.00 -8.75
CA HIS A 104 -4.11 -3.98 -9.78
C HIS A 104 -5.59 -3.58 -9.89
N GLU A 105 -5.89 -2.35 -9.52
CA GLU A 105 -7.15 -1.67 -9.84
C GLU A 105 -6.83 -0.22 -10.22
N ASP A 106 -6.66 0.05 -11.52
CA ASP A 106 -6.44 1.41 -12.02
C ASP A 106 -7.38 1.66 -13.22
N GLY A 107 -8.30 2.59 -13.06
CA GLY A 107 -9.26 2.92 -14.12
C GLY A 107 -8.65 3.63 -15.33
N LEU A 108 -7.37 4.00 -15.29
CA LEU A 108 -6.67 4.69 -16.39
C LEU A 108 -5.71 3.79 -17.18
N MET A 109 -5.54 2.52 -16.79
CA MET A 109 -4.59 1.61 -17.43
C MET A 109 -5.24 0.27 -17.72
N SER A 110 -4.75 -0.41 -18.76
CA SER A 110 -5.04 -1.83 -18.92
C SER A 110 -4.39 -2.65 -17.81
N ILE A 111 -4.92 -3.85 -17.53
CA ILE A 111 -4.36 -4.78 -16.54
C ILE A 111 -2.86 -5.01 -16.78
N ASN A 112 -2.46 -5.31 -18.02
CA ASN A 112 -1.07 -5.61 -18.33
C ASN A 112 -0.17 -4.38 -18.18
N GLU A 113 -0.64 -3.21 -18.64
CA GLU A 113 0.14 -1.98 -18.52
C GLU A 113 0.37 -1.60 -17.06
N GLY A 114 -0.69 -1.57 -16.25
CA GLY A 114 -0.59 -1.22 -14.85
C GLY A 114 0.22 -2.24 -14.06
N PHE A 115 0.01 -3.54 -14.27
CA PHE A 115 0.82 -4.58 -13.64
C PHE A 115 2.31 -4.43 -13.97
N MET A 116 2.66 -4.29 -15.25
CA MET A 116 4.07 -4.16 -15.66
C MET A 116 4.71 -2.85 -15.16
N ARG A 117 3.93 -1.78 -15.01
CA ARG A 117 4.40 -0.52 -14.40
C ARG A 117 4.64 -0.69 -12.90
N ALA A 118 3.74 -1.35 -12.17
CA ALA A 118 3.92 -1.66 -10.75
C ALA A 118 5.17 -2.50 -10.52
N VAL A 119 5.37 -3.56 -11.31
CA VAL A 119 6.57 -4.42 -11.22
C VAL A 119 7.84 -3.59 -11.40
N ARG A 120 7.94 -2.80 -12.47
CA ARG A 120 9.13 -1.97 -12.74
C ARG A 120 9.40 -0.98 -11.61
N PHE A 121 8.35 -0.35 -11.07
CA PHE A 121 8.48 0.59 -9.96
C PHE A 121 8.97 -0.11 -8.69
N LEU A 122 8.34 -1.23 -8.32
CA LEU A 122 8.66 -1.97 -7.10
C LEU A 122 10.03 -2.65 -7.16
N GLN A 123 10.54 -3.04 -8.33
CA GLN A 123 11.88 -3.60 -8.47
C GLN A 123 12.99 -2.68 -7.93
N GLY A 124 12.80 -1.35 -7.96
CA GLY A 124 13.74 -0.39 -7.38
C GLY A 124 13.57 -0.15 -5.88
N ILE A 125 12.56 -0.75 -5.26
CA ILE A 125 12.15 -0.49 -3.86
C ILE A 125 12.30 -1.75 -3.00
N VAL A 126 11.98 -2.91 -3.55
CA VAL A 126 12.01 -4.18 -2.82
C VAL A 126 13.44 -4.52 -2.43
N LEU A 127 13.63 -4.80 -1.15
CA LEU A 127 14.90 -5.27 -0.61
C LEU A 127 14.98 -6.78 -0.82
N SER A 128 15.88 -7.25 -1.69
CA SER A 128 15.97 -8.68 -2.05
C SER A 128 16.91 -9.50 -1.16
N GLU A 129 17.91 -8.85 -0.57
CA GLU A 129 18.92 -9.51 0.25
C GLU A 129 18.61 -9.40 1.74
N LYS A 130 19.09 -10.38 2.52
CA LYS A 130 19.10 -10.28 3.98
C LYS A 130 20.14 -9.27 4.42
N ALA A 131 19.86 -8.54 5.50
CA ALA A 131 20.85 -7.67 6.11
C ALA A 131 22.08 -8.50 6.54
N GLY A 132 23.27 -8.05 6.12
CA GLY A 132 24.54 -8.62 6.56
C GLY A 132 24.93 -8.18 7.98
N ALA A 133 26.12 -8.59 8.42
CA ALA A 133 26.67 -8.14 9.68
C ALA A 133 26.90 -6.61 9.67
N MET A 134 26.49 -5.95 10.76
CA MET A 134 26.80 -4.53 10.96
C MET A 134 28.28 -4.39 11.32
N TRP A 135 29.09 -3.94 10.36
CA TRP A 135 30.54 -3.74 10.54
C TRP A 135 30.91 -2.31 10.96
N TRP A 136 29.94 -1.39 10.92
CA TRP A 136 30.08 0.04 11.22
C TRP A 136 29.46 0.44 12.58
N ALA A 137 28.97 -0.53 13.35
CA ALA A 137 28.41 -0.35 14.68
C ALA A 137 29.33 -0.94 15.75
#